data_AF-A0A5E4KXJ7-F1
#
_entry.id   AF-A0A5E4KXJ7-F1
#
_cell.length_a   1.000
_cell.length_b   1.000
_cell.length_c   1.000
_cell.angle_alpha   90.00
_cell.angle_beta   90.00
_cell.angle_gamma   90.00
#
_symmetry.space_group_name_H-M   'P 1'
#
loop_
_entity.id
_entity.type
_entity.pdbx_description
1 polymer ?
#
loop_
_entity_poly.entity_id
_entity_poly.type
_entity_poly.pdbx_seq_one_letter_code
_entity_poly.pdbx_strand_id
1 'polypeptide(L)'
;MLETPQERVKLLKAGIDGKTIEKLYIFYNDFRIVHSPILIEQVQVNITETKNMECGGTKMRRSRLEIIVDVLEAGKEGANKTGIVYKANLNSKLAREYLDLLQEHGLIENRLNKYITTVDGKCFLDKAKAVCLQ
;
A
#
# COMPACT_ATOMS: atom_id res chain seq x y z
N MET A 1 25.22 2.86 -21.67
CA MET A 1 24.67 1.90 -20.68
C MET A 1 23.48 1.22 -21.34
N LEU A 2 22.98 0.11 -20.81
CA LEU A 2 21.97 -0.80 -21.40
C LEU A 2 20.63 -0.10 -21.73
N GLU A 3 20.64 0.89 -22.60
CA GLU A 3 19.53 1.80 -22.87
C GLU A 3 18.87 1.44 -24.19
N THR A 4 19.63 0.79 -25.08
CA THR A 4 19.17 0.49 -26.44
C THR A 4 18.79 -0.98 -26.61
N PRO A 5 17.73 -1.30 -27.36
CA PRO A 5 17.38 -2.68 -27.72
C PRO A 5 18.54 -3.46 -28.38
N GLN A 6 19.43 -2.76 -29.09
CA GLN A 6 20.58 -3.29 -29.79
C GLN A 6 21.63 -3.87 -28.82
N GLU A 7 21.84 -3.23 -27.68
CA GLU A 7 22.73 -3.72 -26.62
C GLU A 7 22.19 -5.02 -25.98
N ARG A 8 20.86 -5.14 -25.82
CA ARG A 8 20.20 -6.38 -25.36
C ARG A 8 20.45 -7.53 -26.31
N VAL A 9 20.23 -7.27 -27.60
CA VAL A 9 20.42 -8.26 -28.65
C VAL A 9 21.89 -8.70 -28.72
N LYS A 10 22.83 -7.78 -28.47
CA LYS A 10 24.26 -8.12 -28.40
C LYS A 10 24.59 -9.04 -27.21
N LEU A 11 23.97 -8.83 -26.04
CA LEU A 11 24.14 -9.72 -24.88
C LEU A 11 23.49 -11.10 -25.08
N LEU A 12 22.31 -11.15 -25.70
CA LEU A 12 21.65 -12.42 -26.05
C LEU A 12 22.49 -13.22 -27.06
N LYS A 13 23.04 -12.54 -28.09
CA LYS A 13 23.95 -13.17 -29.07
C LYS A 13 25.27 -13.64 -28.45
N ALA A 14 25.69 -13.05 -27.33
CA ALA A 14 26.86 -13.49 -26.56
C ALA A 14 26.55 -14.67 -25.62
N GLY A 15 25.33 -15.21 -25.64
CA GLY A 15 24.93 -16.38 -24.86
C GLY A 15 24.57 -16.09 -23.40
N ILE A 16 24.35 -14.82 -23.05
CA ILE A 16 23.92 -14.44 -21.70
C ILE A 16 22.42 -14.71 -21.57
N ASP A 17 22.04 -15.39 -20.49
CA ASP A 17 20.65 -15.72 -20.20
C ASP A 17 19.79 -14.45 -20.02
N GLY A 18 18.55 -14.51 -20.52
CA GLY A 18 17.62 -13.40 -20.51
C GLY A 18 17.35 -12.86 -19.10
N LYS A 19 17.28 -13.74 -18.09
CA LYS A 19 17.06 -13.33 -16.69
C LYS A 19 18.21 -12.51 -16.13
N THR A 20 19.44 -12.83 -16.53
CA THR A 20 20.63 -12.07 -16.12
C THR A 20 20.63 -10.69 -16.78
N ILE A 21 20.24 -10.61 -18.05
CA ILE A 21 20.12 -9.34 -18.78
C ILE A 21 19.05 -8.47 -18.12
N GLU A 22 17.90 -9.03 -17.74
CA GLU A 22 16.84 -8.30 -17.03
C GLU A 22 17.30 -7.72 -15.69
N LYS A 23 18.03 -8.51 -14.88
CA LYS A 23 18.62 -8.03 -13.63
C LYS A 23 19.61 -6.89 -13.85
N LEU A 24 20.46 -6.99 -14.87
CA LEU A 24 21.42 -5.94 -15.22
C LEU A 24 20.72 -4.66 -15.71
N TYR A 25 19.64 -4.80 -16.47
CA TYR A 25 18.80 -3.68 -16.91
C TYR A 25 18.20 -2.91 -15.74
N ILE A 26 17.68 -3.62 -14.74
CA ILE A 26 17.09 -3.02 -13.54
C ILE A 26 18.14 -2.36 -12.65
N PHE A 27 19.35 -2.95 -12.56
CA PHE A 27 20.41 -2.47 -11.67
C PHE A 27 21.15 -1.25 -12.23
N TYR A 28 21.43 -1.23 -13.54
CA TYR A 28 22.29 -0.21 -14.16
C TYR A 28 21.55 0.93 -14.85
N ASN A 29 20.24 0.80 -15.08
CA ASN A 29 19.40 1.93 -15.47
C ASN A 29 18.45 2.24 -14.33
N ASP A 30 18.24 3.53 -14.05
CA ASP A 30 17.34 4.06 -13.01
C ASP A 30 15.85 3.81 -13.35
N PHE A 31 15.47 2.57 -13.64
CA PHE A 31 14.09 2.19 -13.92
C PHE A 31 13.30 2.04 -12.62
N ARG A 32 12.16 2.74 -12.53
CA ARG A 32 11.13 2.48 -11.50
C ARG A 32 10.17 1.42 -12.01
N ILE A 33 10.24 0.21 -11.45
CA ILE A 33 9.33 -0.89 -11.77
C ILE A 33 7.93 -0.55 -11.22
N VAL A 34 7.01 -0.13 -12.09
CA VAL A 34 5.64 0.29 -11.70
C VAL A 34 4.71 -0.93 -11.49
N HIS A 35 5.10 -2.12 -11.93
CA HIS A 35 4.35 -3.36 -11.70
C HIS A 35 5.29 -4.47 -11.22
N SER A 36 5.26 -4.75 -9.92
CA SER A 36 5.88 -5.96 -9.37
C SER A 36 5.16 -7.20 -9.92
N PRO A 37 5.88 -8.19 -10.50
CA PRO A 37 5.31 -9.49 -10.78
C PRO A 37 4.93 -10.18 -9.47
N ILE A 38 3.76 -10.80 -9.46
CA ILE A 38 3.15 -11.48 -8.32
C ILE A 38 3.91 -12.80 -8.09
N LEU A 39 4.99 -12.76 -7.33
CA LEU A 39 5.61 -13.94 -6.74
C LEU A 39 6.00 -13.59 -5.31
N ILE A 40 5.09 -13.89 -4.38
CA ILE A 40 5.34 -13.83 -2.95
C ILE A 40 6.13 -15.09 -2.60
N GLU A 41 7.45 -14.98 -2.48
CA GLU A 41 8.19 -15.87 -1.60
C GLU A 41 8.06 -15.35 -0.17
N GLN A 42 7.65 -16.25 0.71
CA GLN A 42 7.38 -16.05 2.12
C GLN A 42 8.61 -15.51 2.86
N VAL A 43 8.51 -14.36 3.53
CA VAL A 43 9.36 -14.04 4.69
C VAL A 43 8.55 -13.25 5.72
N GLN A 44 8.42 -13.85 6.90
CA GLN A 44 8.02 -13.20 8.15
C GLN A 44 9.00 -12.07 8.50
N VAL A 45 8.52 -10.88 8.82
CA VAL A 45 9.29 -9.96 9.67
C VAL A 45 8.38 -9.31 10.69
N ASN A 46 8.71 -9.58 11.95
CA ASN A 46 8.11 -9.07 13.16
C ASN A 46 8.37 -7.57 13.35
N ILE A 47 7.36 -6.89 13.89
CA ILE A 47 7.34 -5.72 14.79
C ILE A 47 8.71 -5.06 15.07
N THR A 48 8.85 -3.78 14.71
CA THR A 48 9.08 -2.60 15.61
C THR A 48 9.52 -1.40 14.78
N GLU A 49 8.93 -0.22 15.05
CA GLU A 49 9.61 1.07 15.28
C GLU A 49 8.68 2.27 14.99
N THR A 50 8.24 2.87 16.08
CA THR A 50 7.74 4.23 16.24
C THR A 50 8.83 5.27 16.01
N LYS A 51 8.60 6.32 15.20
CA LYS A 51 8.87 7.75 15.50
C LYS A 51 8.76 8.66 14.26
N ASN A 52 7.96 9.72 14.44
CA ASN A 52 8.16 11.13 14.03
C ASN A 52 8.08 11.58 12.56
N MET A 53 7.04 12.41 12.31
CA MET A 53 7.03 13.80 11.83
C MET A 53 8.18 14.32 10.92
N GLU A 54 7.80 14.64 9.68
CA GLU A 54 8.31 15.54 8.60
C GLU A 54 9.81 15.64 8.22
N CYS A 55 10.13 15.31 6.96
CA CYS A 55 10.60 16.23 5.89
C CYS A 55 11.36 15.47 4.77
N GLY A 56 11.06 15.79 3.51
CA GLY A 56 11.97 15.56 2.38
C GLY A 56 11.86 14.22 1.65
N GLY A 57 11.11 14.20 0.54
CA GLY A 57 11.48 13.45 -0.67
C GLY A 57 11.51 11.92 -0.64
N THR A 58 11.17 11.25 0.47
CA THR A 58 10.96 9.81 0.52
C THR A 58 9.56 9.52 1.06
N LYS A 59 8.74 8.83 0.26
CA LYS A 59 7.36 8.50 0.63
C LYS A 59 7.40 7.47 1.77
N MET A 60 7.39 7.95 3.01
CA MET A 60 7.30 7.12 4.21
C MET A 60 6.16 6.11 4.05
N ARG A 61 6.38 4.87 4.48
CA ARG A 61 5.33 3.86 4.47
C ARG A 61 4.25 4.32 5.46
N ARG A 62 3.00 4.34 5.01
CA ARG A 62 1.86 4.69 5.87
C ARG A 62 1.82 3.80 7.11
N SER A 63 1.66 4.43 8.26
CA SER A 63 1.43 3.78 9.54
C SER A 63 0.05 3.11 9.57
N ARG A 64 -0.11 2.15 10.49
CA ARG A 64 -1.41 1.45 10.67
C ARG A 64 -2.53 2.42 11.05
N LEU A 65 -2.21 3.45 11.84
CA LEU A 65 -3.18 4.48 12.24
C LEU A 65 -3.63 5.33 11.04
N GLU A 66 -2.71 5.78 10.19
CA GLU A 66 -3.07 6.51 8.96
C GLU A 66 -3.98 5.68 8.05
N ILE A 67 -3.67 4.39 7.89
CA ILE A 67 -4.52 3.48 7.11
C ILE A 67 -5.92 3.38 7.72
N ILE A 68 -6.03 3.27 9.04
CA ILE A 68 -7.33 3.22 9.73
C ILE A 68 -8.10 4.53 9.54
N VAL A 69 -7.45 5.68 9.67
CA VAL A 69 -8.06 6.99 9.44
C VAL A 69 -8.58 7.10 8.01
N ASP A 70 -7.77 6.72 7.01
CA ASP A 70 -8.16 6.75 5.60
C ASP A 70 -9.40 5.88 5.33
N VAL A 71 -9.44 4.67 5.91
CA VAL A 71 -10.56 3.72 5.74
C VAL A 71 -11.84 4.24 6.42
N LEU A 72 -11.73 4.73 7.65
CA LEU A 72 -12.85 5.33 8.39
C LEU A 72 -13.36 6.60 7.73
N GLU A 73 -12.47 7.39 7.13
CA GLU A 73 -12.83 8.59 6.36
C GLU A 73 -13.56 8.23 5.07
N ALA A 74 -13.08 7.23 4.34
CA ALA A 74 -13.75 6.71 3.15
C ALA A 74 -15.17 6.17 3.46
N GLY A 75 -15.37 5.62 4.66
CA GLY A 75 -16.65 5.09 5.14
C GLY A 75 -17.63 6.13 5.71
N LYS A 76 -17.23 7.40 5.92
CA LYS A 76 -18.12 8.43 6.53
C LYS A 76 -19.42 8.67 5.74
N GLU A 77 -19.33 8.63 4.42
CA GLU A 77 -20.47 8.81 3.50
C GLU A 77 -21.10 7.48 3.07
N GLY A 78 -20.56 6.36 3.56
CA GLY A 78 -20.85 5.03 3.04
C GLY A 78 -20.11 4.76 1.73
N ALA A 79 -19.24 3.76 1.72
CA ALA A 79 -18.49 3.37 0.53
C ALA A 79 -18.54 1.87 0.27
N ASN A 80 -18.60 1.49 -1.00
CA ASN A 80 -18.39 0.11 -1.41
C ASN A 80 -16.94 -0.30 -1.11
N LYS A 81 -16.66 -1.60 -1.01
CA LYS A 81 -15.27 -2.11 -0.82
C LYS A 81 -14.29 -1.49 -1.82
N THR A 82 -14.69 -1.42 -3.09
CA THR A 82 -13.91 -0.80 -4.17
C THR A 82 -13.67 0.69 -3.92
N GLY A 83 -14.68 1.41 -3.43
CA GLY A 83 -14.56 2.82 -3.06
C GLY A 83 -13.56 3.04 -1.91
N ILE A 84 -13.54 2.17 -0.91
CA ILE A 84 -12.56 2.21 0.18
C ILE A 84 -11.15 1.92 -0.35
N VAL A 85 -11.00 0.89 -1.17
CA VAL A 85 -9.72 0.52 -1.81
C VAL A 85 -9.12 1.73 -2.56
N TYR A 86 -9.93 2.42 -3.37
CA TYR A 86 -9.48 3.59 -4.12
C TYR A 86 -9.23 4.82 -3.22
N LYS A 87 -10.17 5.17 -2.33
CA LYS A 87 -10.05 6.36 -1.46
C LYS A 87 -8.89 6.21 -0.46
N ALA A 88 -8.72 5.03 0.13
CA ALA A 88 -7.65 4.75 1.07
C ALA A 88 -6.36 4.25 0.39
N ASN A 89 -6.30 4.19 -0.95
CA ASN A 89 -5.15 3.70 -1.72
C ASN A 89 -4.59 2.35 -1.17
N LEU A 90 -5.48 1.40 -0.87
CA LEU A 90 -5.14 0.09 -0.30
C LEU A 90 -5.21 -1.00 -1.35
N ASN A 91 -4.53 -2.12 -1.10
CA ASN A 91 -4.78 -3.35 -1.85
C ASN A 91 -6.09 -4.01 -1.35
N SER A 92 -6.84 -4.67 -2.23
CA SER A 92 -8.08 -5.40 -1.91
C SER A 92 -7.94 -6.44 -0.79
N LYS A 93 -6.73 -7.00 -0.60
CA LYS A 93 -6.41 -7.90 0.52
C LYS A 93 -6.32 -7.14 1.84
N LEU A 94 -5.47 -6.11 1.91
CA LEU A 94 -5.30 -5.26 3.09
C LEU A 94 -6.61 -4.57 3.47
N ALA A 95 -7.34 -4.04 2.49
CA ALA A 95 -8.65 -3.44 2.74
C ALA A 95 -9.61 -4.42 3.42
N ARG A 96 -9.57 -5.71 3.05
CA ARG A 96 -10.38 -6.73 3.73
C ARG A 96 -9.96 -6.89 5.19
N GLU A 97 -8.67 -7.09 5.46
CA GLU A 97 -8.14 -7.28 6.81
C GLU A 97 -8.47 -6.09 7.73
N TYR A 98 -8.33 -4.85 7.25
CA TYR A 98 -8.68 -3.66 8.02
C TYR A 98 -10.19 -3.49 8.18
N LEU A 99 -11.00 -3.81 7.16
CA LEU A 99 -12.45 -3.76 7.28
C LEU A 99 -12.97 -4.79 8.30
N ASP A 100 -12.42 -6.00 8.29
CA ASP A 100 -12.77 -7.05 9.24
C ASP A 100 -12.41 -6.62 10.67
N LEU A 101 -11.21 -6.07 10.88
CA LEU A 101 -10.76 -5.55 12.18
C LEU A 101 -11.64 -4.39 12.68
N LEU A 102 -11.96 -3.42 11.80
CA LEU A 102 -12.79 -2.28 12.17
C LEU A 102 -14.24 -2.68 12.45
N GLN A 103 -14.73 -3.72 11.79
CA GLN A 103 -16.06 -4.27 12.02
C GLN A 103 -16.12 -5.06 13.34
N GLU A 104 -15.07 -5.83 13.66
CA GLU A 104 -14.95 -6.51 14.96
C GLU A 104 -14.96 -5.53 16.13
N HIS A 105 -14.30 -4.37 15.97
CA HIS A 105 -14.30 -3.30 16.96
C HIS A 105 -15.55 -2.40 16.92
N GLY A 106 -16.52 -2.65 16.04
CA GLY A 106 -17.75 -1.84 15.94
C GLY A 106 -17.55 -0.41 15.41
N LEU A 107 -16.42 -0.13 14.77
CA LEU A 107 -16.09 1.19 14.21
C LEU A 107 -16.66 1.38 12.80
N ILE A 108 -16.89 0.28 12.07
CA ILE A 108 -17.53 0.25 10.75
C ILE A 108 -18.62 -0.82 10.75
N GLU A 109 -19.74 -0.52 10.08
CA GLU A 109 -20.80 -1.48 9.78
C GLU A 109 -20.96 -1.68 8.28
N ASN A 110 -21.21 -2.92 7.86
CA ASN A 110 -21.63 -3.21 6.50
C ASN A 110 -23.17 -3.19 6.41
N ARG A 111 -23.70 -2.20 5.68
CA ARG A 111 -25.13 -2.06 5.37
C ARG A 111 -25.32 -2.06 3.85
N LEU A 112 -26.07 -3.02 3.32
CA LEU A 112 -26.42 -3.09 1.89
C LEU A 112 -25.19 -3.01 0.96
N ASN A 113 -24.12 -3.76 1.27
CA ASN A 113 -22.83 -3.74 0.54
C ASN A 113 -22.04 -2.42 0.60
N LYS A 114 -22.43 -1.50 1.49
CA LYS A 114 -21.70 -0.28 1.81
C LYS A 114 -21.16 -0.35 3.23
N TYR A 115 -19.91 0.00 3.38
CA TYR A 115 -19.26 0.17 4.67
C TYR A 115 -19.51 1.60 5.15
N ILE A 116 -20.16 1.73 6.30
CA ILE A 116 -20.55 2.99 6.91
C ILE A 116 -19.85 3.09 8.26
N THR A 117 -19.17 4.21 8.49
CA THR A 117 -18.50 4.50 9.76
C THR A 117 -19.54 4.78 10.85
N THR A 118 -19.45 4.05 11.96
CA THR A 118 -20.38 4.17 13.09
C THR A 118 -20.14 5.46 13.88
N VAL A 119 -21.01 5.74 14.86
CA VAL A 119 -20.82 6.87 15.79
C VAL A 119 -19.49 6.72 16.55
N ASP A 120 -19.19 5.50 17.01
CA ASP A 120 -17.95 5.19 17.70
C ASP A 120 -16.73 5.32 16.77
N GLY A 121 -16.86 4.88 15.51
CA GLY A 121 -15.86 5.08 14.47
C GLY A 121 -15.53 6.55 14.21
N LYS A 122 -16.52 7.44 14.26
CA LYS A 122 -16.33 8.89 14.13
C LYS A 122 -15.58 9.46 15.34
N CYS A 123 -15.96 9.07 16.56
CA CYS A 123 -15.26 9.48 17.78
C CYS A 123 -13.80 9.03 17.79
N PHE A 124 -13.53 7.79 17.33
CA PHE A 124 -12.17 7.28 17.17
C PHE A 124 -11.37 8.08 16.16
N LEU A 125 -11.97 8.40 15.01
CA LEU A 125 -11.31 9.17 13.96
C LEU A 125 -10.93 10.58 14.42
N ASP A 126 -11.79 11.26 15.18
CA ASP A 126 -11.47 12.59 15.72
C ASP A 126 -10.29 12.53 16.72
N LYS A 127 -10.25 11.52 17.58
CA LYS A 127 -9.12 11.27 18.49
C LYS A 127 -7.84 10.91 17.72
N ALA A 128 -7.93 10.04 16.72
CA ALA A 128 -6.80 9.62 15.91
C ALA A 128 -6.19 10.81 15.12
N LYS A 129 -7.03 11.71 14.62
CA LYS A 129 -6.57 12.96 13.96
C LYS A 129 -5.87 13.90 14.94
N ALA A 130 -6.37 14.03 16.16
CA ALA A 130 -5.72 14.84 17.20
C ALA A 130 -4.31 14.31 17.54
N VAL A 131 -4.13 12.99 17.55
CA VAL A 131 -2.83 12.35 17.82
C VAL A 131 -1.86 12.48 16.63
N CYS A 132 -2.36 12.50 15.39
CA CYS A 132 -1.53 12.58 14.19
C CYS A 132 -1.03 14.01 13.87
N LEU A 133 -1.61 15.02 14.51
CA LEU A 133 -1.27 16.45 14.35
C LEU A 133 -0.40 17.01 15.49
N GLN A 134 0.09 16.16 16.40
CA GLN A 134 1.00 16.51 17.50
C GLN A 134 2.41 15.98 17.25
#